data_AF-A0A1H0S0L5-F1
#
_entry.id   AF-A0A1H0S0L5-F1
#
_cell.length_a   1.000
_cell.length_b   1.000
_cell.length_c   1.000
_cell.angle_alpha   90.00
_cell.angle_beta   90.00
_cell.angle_gamma   90.00
#
_symmetry.space_group_name_H-M   'P 1'
#
loop_
_entity.id
_entity.type
_entity.pdbx_description
1 polymer ?
#
loop_
_entity_poly.entity_id
_entity_poly.type
_entity_poly.pdbx_seq_one_letter_code
_entity_poly.pdbx_strand_id
1 'polypeptide(L)'
;MTTIASWHGDALTIHDSTQWPPNVRTSLAKIFQVAESGIRILVPFVGGGFGAGLRVWSHTILTVLAAREVNRPVKLILTRPQMFTSVGHRPDSVQQIKMAATRDGQLVAIEHRSISSVAMDDDDWEPSPSVPPSPTAVPTC
;
A
#
# COMPACT_ATOMS: atom_id res chain seq x y z
N MET A 1 1.55 -10.66 7.85
CA MET A 1 0.34 -9.87 8.13
C MET A 1 -0.71 -10.77 8.72
N THR A 2 -1.58 -10.21 9.55
CA THR A 2 -2.61 -10.96 10.27
C THR A 2 -3.90 -10.17 10.28
N THR A 3 -5.00 -10.86 10.01
CA THR A 3 -6.36 -10.35 10.14
C THR A 3 -7.15 -11.29 11.03
N ILE A 4 -7.93 -10.74 11.95
CA ILE A 4 -8.98 -11.44 12.69
C ILE A 4 -10.29 -10.71 12.40
N ALA A 5 -11.30 -11.42 11.94
CA ALA A 5 -12.60 -10.84 11.65
C ALA A 5 -13.69 -11.59 12.41
N SER A 6 -14.70 -10.84 12.88
CA SER A 6 -15.89 -11.38 13.52
C SER A 6 -17.11 -10.54 13.18
N TRP A 7 -18.20 -11.21 12.79
CA TRP A 7 -19.48 -10.59 12.52
C TRP A 7 -20.46 -10.78 13.68
N HIS A 8 -21.34 -9.80 13.86
CA HIS A 8 -22.53 -9.90 14.71
C HIS A 8 -23.71 -9.23 13.98
N GLY A 9 -24.50 -10.03 13.25
CA GLY A 9 -25.41 -9.50 12.23
C GLY A 9 -24.59 -8.77 11.16
N ASP A 10 -24.95 -7.52 10.87
CA ASP A 10 -24.22 -6.66 9.91
C ASP A 10 -23.09 -5.84 10.56
N ALA A 11 -22.84 -6.00 11.85
CA ALA A 11 -21.71 -5.35 12.52
C ALA A 11 -20.44 -6.18 12.38
N LEU A 12 -19.38 -5.57 11.83
CA LEU A 12 -18.07 -6.19 11.65
C LEU A 12 -17.07 -5.61 12.65
N THR A 13 -16.40 -6.48 13.40
CA THR A 13 -15.18 -6.13 14.12
C THR A 13 -13.98 -6.80 13.48
N ILE A 14 -12.93 -6.03 13.22
CA ILE A 14 -11.68 -6.51 12.66
C ILE A 14 -10.51 -6.13 13.58
N HIS A 15 -9.58 -7.06 13.78
CA HIS A 15 -8.22 -6.75 14.24
C HIS A 15 -7.28 -6.98 13.06
N ASP A 16 -6.51 -5.96 12.71
CA ASP A 16 -5.65 -6.01 11.52
C ASP A 16 -4.30 -5.34 11.77
N SER A 17 -3.33 -5.64 10.91
CA SER A 17 -1.99 -5.03 10.91
C SER A 17 -1.85 -3.85 9.92
N THR A 18 -2.96 -3.26 9.48
CA THR A 18 -3.01 -2.14 8.55
C THR A 18 -2.36 -0.86 9.10
N GLN A 19 -1.77 -0.08 8.20
CA GLN A 19 -1.29 1.28 8.45
C GLN A 19 -2.34 2.36 8.14
N TRP A 20 -3.46 1.99 7.51
CA TRP A 20 -4.50 2.93 7.11
C TRP A 20 -5.91 2.43 7.44
N PRO A 21 -6.30 2.42 8.75
CA PRO A 21 -7.59 1.89 9.18
C PRO A 21 -8.81 2.53 8.51
N PRO A 22 -8.89 3.86 8.30
CA PRO A 22 -9.99 4.46 7.53
C PRO A 22 -10.19 3.86 6.14
N ASN A 23 -9.11 3.63 5.38
CA ASN A 23 -9.21 3.03 4.05
C ASN A 23 -9.74 1.60 4.09
N VAL A 24 -9.26 0.79 5.04
CA VAL A 24 -9.79 -0.56 5.25
C VAL A 24 -11.29 -0.52 5.56
N ARG A 25 -11.74 0.44 6.39
CA ARG A 25 -13.16 0.58 6.76
C ARG A 25 -14.03 0.88 5.54
N THR A 26 -13.68 1.92 4.79
CA THR A 26 -14.42 2.34 3.59
C THR A 26 -14.42 1.25 2.52
N SER A 27 -13.30 0.56 2.32
CA SER A 27 -13.19 -0.53 1.36
C SER A 27 -14.08 -1.71 1.73
N LEU A 28 -14.04 -2.16 2.99
CA LEU A 28 -14.86 -3.27 3.45
C LEU A 28 -16.36 -2.94 3.45
N ALA A 29 -16.74 -1.72 3.82
CA ALA A 29 -18.12 -1.26 3.74
C ALA A 29 -18.68 -1.37 2.31
N LYS A 30 -17.89 -0.91 1.32
CA LYS A 30 -18.23 -1.03 -0.11
C LYS A 30 -18.28 -2.49 -0.57
N ILE A 31 -17.30 -3.31 -0.21
CA ILE A 31 -17.24 -4.71 -0.67
C ILE A 31 -18.41 -5.53 -0.10
N PHE A 32 -18.71 -5.39 1.20
CA PHE A 32 -19.71 -6.19 1.89
C PHE A 32 -21.10 -5.55 1.93
N GLN A 33 -21.25 -4.35 1.34
CA GLN A 33 -22.50 -3.59 1.25
C GLN A 33 -23.14 -3.34 2.63
N VAL A 34 -22.31 -2.92 3.59
CA VAL A 34 -22.75 -2.57 4.96
C VAL A 34 -22.39 -1.12 5.28
N ALA A 35 -23.06 -0.53 6.27
CA ALA A 35 -22.74 0.84 6.71
C ALA A 35 -21.34 0.91 7.32
N GLU A 36 -20.55 1.94 6.98
CA GLU A 36 -19.22 2.15 7.58
C GLU A 36 -19.26 2.27 9.11
N SER A 37 -20.35 2.82 9.66
CA SER A 37 -20.58 2.92 11.12
C SER A 37 -20.71 1.55 11.80
N GLY A 38 -21.07 0.51 11.04
CA GLY A 38 -21.14 -0.88 11.50
C GLY A 38 -19.78 -1.59 11.49
N ILE A 39 -18.71 -0.95 11.00
CA ILE A 39 -17.38 -1.55 10.92
C ILE A 39 -16.42 -0.92 11.93
N ARG A 40 -15.96 -1.75 12.88
CA ARG A 40 -14.93 -1.39 13.85
C ARG A 40 -13.60 -2.02 13.48
N ILE A 41 -12.57 -1.19 13.32
CA ILE A 41 -11.20 -1.62 13.02
C ILE A 41 -10.28 -1.35 14.21
N LEU A 42 -9.63 -2.40 14.71
CA LEU A 42 -8.75 -2.38 15.86
C LEU A 42 -7.32 -2.67 15.43
N VAL A 43 -6.43 -1.71 15.66
CA VAL A 43 -5.00 -1.81 15.33
C VAL A 43 -4.19 -1.37 16.56
N PRO A 44 -4.15 -2.17 17.65
CA PRO A 44 -3.51 -1.76 18.89
C PRO A 44 -1.98 -1.71 18.78
N PHE A 45 -1.38 -2.64 18.02
CA PHE A 45 0.07 -2.72 17.82
C PHE A 45 0.38 -3.22 16.40
N VAL A 46 1.42 -2.67 15.77
CA VAL A 46 1.91 -3.09 14.46
C VAL A 46 3.41 -3.32 14.54
N GLY A 47 3.86 -4.54 14.24
CA GLY A 47 5.28 -4.93 14.24
C GLY A 47 6.07 -4.45 13.01
N GLY A 48 5.86 -3.20 12.59
CA GLY A 48 6.41 -2.64 11.35
C GLY A 48 5.54 -2.92 10.11
N GLY A 49 5.37 -1.90 9.27
CA GLY A 49 4.55 -1.98 8.04
C GLY A 49 5.33 -1.67 6.76
N PHE A 50 6.24 -0.69 6.80
CA PHE A 50 7.13 -0.32 5.69
C PHE A 50 6.41 -0.12 4.34
N GLY A 51 5.18 0.39 4.39
CA GLY A 51 4.33 0.66 3.21
C GLY A 51 3.39 -0.49 2.85
N ALA A 52 3.71 -1.73 3.23
CA ALA A 52 2.87 -2.88 2.92
C ALA A 52 1.47 -2.76 3.56
N GLY A 53 1.34 -2.11 4.71
CA GLY A 53 0.05 -1.95 5.41
C GLY A 53 -0.88 -0.85 4.86
N LEU A 54 -0.50 -0.14 3.80
CA LEU A 54 -1.26 0.99 3.27
C LEU A 54 -2.39 0.58 2.31
N ARG A 55 -2.41 -0.69 1.87
CA ARG A 55 -3.46 -1.26 1.00
C ARG A 55 -4.32 -2.26 1.73
N VAL A 56 -5.52 -2.48 1.19
CA VAL A 56 -6.40 -3.60 1.59
C VAL A 56 -6.03 -4.80 0.72
N TRP A 57 -5.37 -5.79 1.31
CA TRP A 57 -4.95 -6.99 0.59
C TRP A 57 -6.03 -8.07 0.61
N SER A 58 -5.95 -9.00 -0.34
CA SER A 58 -6.92 -10.08 -0.53
C SER A 58 -7.13 -10.93 0.72
N HIS A 59 -6.08 -11.16 1.52
CA HIS A 59 -6.20 -11.93 2.76
C HIS A 59 -7.13 -11.29 3.79
N THR A 60 -7.19 -9.95 3.86
CA THR A 60 -8.12 -9.23 4.73
C THR A 60 -9.55 -9.49 4.28
N ILE A 61 -9.83 -9.34 2.98
CA ILE A 61 -11.16 -9.56 2.39
C ILE A 61 -11.60 -11.03 2.58
N LEU A 62 -10.71 -11.98 2.29
CA LEU A 62 -10.96 -13.41 2.47
C LEU A 62 -11.28 -13.76 3.92
N THR A 63 -10.58 -13.16 4.89
CA THR A 63 -10.83 -13.39 6.32
C THR A 63 -12.22 -12.89 6.72
N VAL A 64 -12.61 -11.70 6.25
CA VAL A 64 -13.92 -11.10 6.54
C VAL A 64 -15.04 -11.91 5.91
N LEU A 65 -14.87 -12.32 4.65
CA LEU A 65 -15.84 -13.17 3.95
C LEU A 65 -15.99 -14.51 4.69
N ALA A 66 -14.87 -15.19 4.96
CA ALA A 66 -14.89 -16.46 5.67
C ALA A 66 -15.58 -16.36 7.03
N ALA A 67 -15.31 -15.30 7.81
CA ALA A 67 -15.99 -15.07 9.09
C ALA A 67 -17.52 -14.92 8.95
N ARG A 68 -17.99 -14.34 7.85
CA ARG A 68 -19.42 -14.21 7.54
C ARG A 68 -20.03 -15.56 7.22
N GLU A 69 -19.39 -16.31 6.32
CA GLU A 69 -19.88 -17.62 5.85
C GLU A 69 -19.94 -18.66 6.96
N VAL A 70 -18.92 -18.71 7.83
CA VAL A 70 -18.87 -19.71 8.91
C VAL A 70 -19.58 -19.25 10.19
N ASN A 71 -20.07 -18.00 10.21
CA ASN A 71 -20.72 -17.36 11.36
C ASN A 71 -19.93 -17.49 12.68
N ARG A 72 -18.59 -17.42 12.60
CA ARG A 72 -17.67 -17.50 13.74
C ARG A 72 -16.46 -16.60 13.49
N PRO A 73 -15.76 -16.14 14.55
CA PRO A 73 -14.51 -15.41 14.38
C PRO A 73 -13.48 -16.24 13.59
N VAL A 74 -12.87 -15.62 12.59
CA VAL A 74 -11.81 -16.23 11.77
C VAL A 74 -10.54 -15.43 11.92
N LYS A 75 -9.41 -16.14 12.07
CA LYS A 75 -8.06 -15.58 12.07
C LYS A 75 -7.28 -16.15 10.89
N LEU A 76 -6.71 -15.26 10.09
CA LEU A 76 -5.80 -15.61 9.00
C LEU A 76 -4.45 -14.96 9.25
N ILE A 77 -3.39 -15.76 9.18
CA ILE A 77 -2.00 -15.29 9.31
C ILE A 77 -1.27 -15.69 8.04
N LEU A 78 -0.68 -14.72 7.34
CA LEU A 78 0.23 -15.00 6.25
C LEU A 78 1.55 -15.52 6.80
N THR A 79 1.98 -16.67 6.29
CA THR A 79 3.33 -17.20 6.52
C THR A 79 4.38 -16.31 5.86
N ARG A 80 5.64 -16.43 6.27
CA ARG A 80 6.73 -15.62 5.69
C ARG A 80 6.85 -15.80 4.17
N PRO A 81 6.76 -17.01 3.58
CA PRO A 81 6.76 -17.17 2.12
C PRO A 81 5.58 -16.47 1.44
N GLN A 82 4.38 -16.59 2.00
CA GLN A 82 3.16 -15.95 1.45
C GLN A 82 3.26 -14.42 1.46
N MET A 83 4.02 -13.83 2.40
CA MET A 83 4.28 -12.39 2.40
C MET A 83 5.04 -11.89 1.17
N PHE A 84 5.78 -12.74 0.44
CA PHE A 84 6.46 -12.29 -0.78
C PHE A 84 5.56 -12.28 -2.01
N THR A 85 4.45 -13.01 -1.97
CA THR A 85 3.57 -13.22 -3.14
C THR A 85 2.16 -12.66 -2.96
N SER A 86 1.74 -12.39 -1.72
CA SER A 86 0.36 -11.99 -1.40
C SER A 86 0.22 -10.54 -0.92
N VAL A 87 1.33 -9.80 -0.88
CA VAL A 87 1.36 -8.35 -0.68
C VAL A 87 2.34 -7.72 -1.67
N GLY A 88 2.21 -6.42 -1.88
CA GLY A 88 3.07 -5.66 -2.78
C GLY A 88 4.47 -5.41 -2.22
N HIS A 89 5.39 -5.06 -3.11
CA HIS A 89 6.73 -4.62 -2.80
C HIS A 89 7.09 -3.38 -3.62
N ARG A 90 8.22 -2.75 -3.30
CA ARG A 90 8.78 -1.66 -4.09
C ARG A 90 9.04 -2.16 -5.52
N PRO A 91 8.57 -1.47 -6.57
CA PRO A 91 8.80 -1.90 -7.93
C PRO A 91 10.28 -1.86 -8.28
N ASP A 92 10.71 -2.75 -9.18
CA ASP A 92 12.02 -2.62 -9.81
C ASP A 92 12.03 -1.39 -10.71
N SER A 93 13.13 -0.65 -10.70
CA SER A 93 13.25 0.59 -11.45
C SER A 93 14.64 0.77 -12.05
N VAL A 94 14.67 1.19 -13.31
CA VAL A 94 15.86 1.62 -14.03
C VAL A 94 15.81 3.13 -14.18
N GLN A 95 16.76 3.82 -13.56
CA GLN A 95 16.85 5.28 -13.57
C GLN A 95 18.12 5.72 -14.31
N GLN A 96 17.95 6.56 -15.31
CA GLN A 96 19.03 7.19 -16.07
C GLN A 96 19.06 8.68 -15.73
N ILE A 97 20.18 9.13 -15.17
CA ILE A 97 20.39 10.51 -14.77
C ILE A 97 21.55 11.09 -15.56
N LYS A 98 21.33 12.18 -16.28
CA LYS A 98 22.39 13.00 -16.88
C LYS A 98 22.48 14.32 -16.12
N MET A 99 23.70 14.75 -15.84
CA MET A 99 23.97 16.00 -15.15
C MET A 99 25.05 16.78 -15.91
N ALA A 100 24.92 18.11 -15.95
CA ALA A 100 25.95 18.99 -16.47
C ALA A 100 26.35 20.00 -15.39
N ALA A 101 27.65 20.28 -15.29
CA ALA A 101 28.19 21.28 -14.38
C ALA A 101 29.22 22.16 -15.08
N THR A 102 29.39 23.38 -14.59
CA THR A 102 30.46 24.30 -14.99
C THR A 102 31.81 23.84 -14.43
N ARG A 103 32.91 24.46 -14.90
CA ARG A 103 34.27 24.13 -14.43
C ARG A 103 34.51 24.45 -12.96
N ASP A 104 33.82 25.45 -12.43
CA ASP A 104 33.80 25.84 -11.01
C ASP A 104 32.82 25.00 -10.17
N GLY A 105 32.15 24.00 -10.77
CA GLY A 105 31.35 23.00 -10.06
C GLY A 105 29.87 23.35 -9.91
N GLN A 106 29.38 24.40 -10.56
CA GLN A 106 27.96 24.77 -10.53
C GLN A 106 27.15 23.82 -11.43
N LEU A 107 26.11 23.19 -10.88
CA LEU A 107 25.19 22.34 -11.65
C LEU A 107 24.27 23.19 -12.54
N VAL A 108 24.20 22.88 -13.83
CA VAL A 108 23.48 23.66 -14.86
C VAL A 108 22.44 22.88 -15.66
N ALA A 109 22.53 21.55 -15.70
CA ALA A 109 21.49 20.70 -16.31
C ALA A 109 21.29 19.42 -15.49
N ILE A 110 20.04 18.94 -15.40
CA ILE A 110 19.69 17.59 -14.94
C ILE A 110 18.60 17.05 -15.87
N GLU A 111 18.81 15.87 -16.44
CA GLU A 111 17.81 15.07 -17.15
C GLU A 111 17.63 13.76 -16.41
N HIS A 112 16.40 13.41 -16.02
CA HIS A 112 16.08 12.15 -15.34
C HIS A 112 15.04 11.38 -16.14
N ARG A 113 15.40 10.19 -16.60
CA ARG A 113 14.48 9.21 -17.21
C ARG A 113 14.37 8.00 -16.31
N SER A 114 13.15 7.65 -15.89
CA SER A 114 12.87 6.45 -15.10
C SER A 114 11.94 5.51 -15.86
N ILE A 115 12.24 4.21 -15.79
CA ILE A 115 11.37 3.12 -16.23
C ILE A 115 11.21 2.18 -15.05
N SER A 116 10.01 1.67 -14.83
CA SER A 116 9.77 0.78 -13.71
C SER A 116 8.63 -0.18 -13.97
N SER A 117 8.66 -1.32 -13.28
CA SER A 117 7.61 -2.33 -13.36
C SER A 117 6.34 -1.87 -12.63
N VAL A 118 5.17 -2.13 -13.20
CA VAL A 118 3.86 -2.06 -12.53
C VAL A 118 3.33 -3.47 -12.26
N ALA A 119 2.35 -3.59 -11.37
CA ALA A 119 1.67 -4.86 -11.17
C ALA A 119 0.89 -5.25 -12.44
N MET A 120 0.59 -6.54 -12.59
CA MET A 120 -0.26 -7.02 -13.70
C MET A 120 -1.72 -6.65 -13.50
N ASP A 121 -2.14 -6.50 -12.25
CA ASP A 121 -3.55 -6.42 -11.84
C ASP A 121 -3.95 -5.00 -11.39
N ASP A 122 -3.02 -4.05 -11.32
CA ASP A 122 -3.30 -2.64 -11.03
C ASP A 122 -2.40 -1.70 -11.85
N ASP A 123 -2.91 -0.49 -12.11
CA ASP A 123 -2.18 0.58 -12.80
C ASP A 123 -1.51 1.54 -11.81
N ASP A 124 -1.37 1.14 -10.55
CA ASP A 124 -0.81 2.00 -9.52
C ASP A 124 0.70 2.10 -9.68
N TRP A 125 1.12 3.12 -10.42
CA TRP A 125 2.53 3.44 -10.61
C TRP A 125 3.05 4.35 -9.48
N GLU A 126 4.18 3.97 -8.90
CA GLU A 126 4.84 4.80 -7.90
C GLU A 126 5.70 5.89 -8.56
N PRO A 127 5.42 7.18 -8.35
CA PRO A 127 6.18 8.23 -9.03
C PRO A 127 7.67 8.18 -8.66
N SER A 128 8.52 8.10 -9.67
CA SER A 128 9.96 8.35 -9.50
C SER A 128 10.17 9.81 -9.08
N PRO A 129 11.18 10.12 -8.25
CA PRO A 129 11.48 11.50 -7.88
C PRO A 129 11.62 12.35 -9.16
N SER A 130 10.73 13.32 -9.31
CA SER A 130 10.87 14.33 -10.36
C SER A 130 12.08 15.19 -10.03
N VAL A 131 12.79 15.67 -11.07
CA VAL A 131 13.83 16.67 -10.86
C VAL A 131 13.16 17.90 -10.25
N PRO A 132 13.44 18.25 -8.98
CA PRO A 132 12.84 19.45 -8.41
C PRO A 132 13.41 20.66 -9.16
N PRO A 133 12.65 21.77 -9.30
CA PRO A 133 13.26 23.04 -9.67
C PRO A 133 14.32 23.35 -8.60
N SER A 134 15.58 23.27 -9.00
CA SER A 134 16.75 23.47 -8.14
C SER A 134 16.78 24.88 -7.55
N PRO A 135 17.33 25.09 -6.33
CA PRO A 135 17.63 26.44 -5.82
C PRO A 135 18.67 27.19 -6.67
N THR A 136 19.46 26.47 -7.48
CA THR A 136 20.37 27.03 -8.49
C THR A 136 19.80 26.77 -9.87
N ALA A 137 19.02 27.71 -10.42
CA ALA A 137 18.35 27.61 -11.73
C ALA A 137 19.07 26.72 -12.77
N VAL A 138 18.61 25.47 -12.88
CA VAL A 138 19.01 24.52 -13.92
C VAL A 138 17.94 24.61 -15.02
N PRO A 139 18.21 25.25 -16.17
CA PRO A 139 17.27 25.23 -17.29
C PRO A 139 17.08 23.79 -17.78
N THR A 140 15.84 23.30 -17.72
CA THR A 140 15.43 22.08 -18.41
C THR A 140 15.42 22.38 -19.92
N CYS A 141 16.17 21.61 -20.70
CA CYS A 141 16.00 21.56 -22.16
C CYS A 141 14.77 20.71 -22.50
#